data_AF-A0A931GQ66-F1
#
_entry.id   AF-A0A931GQ66-F1
#
_cell.length_a   1.000
_cell.length_b   1.000
_cell.length_c   1.000
_cell.angle_alpha   90.00
_cell.angle_beta   90.00
_cell.angle_gamma   90.00
#
_symmetry.space_group_name_H-M   'P 1'
#
loop_
_entity.id
_entity.type
_entity.pdbx_description
1 polymer ?
#
loop_
_entity_poly.entity_id
_entity_poly.type
_entity_poly.pdbx_seq_one_letter_code
_entity_poly.pdbx_strand_id
1 'polypeptide(L)'
;MLLRRWSQLVAAHERGSALVAVLGVMVVGLILTTVIASTVVRAFGFSTSTRASVESQAAADAGVAAARAGLYAPGNCAAQTTPGRYSSTGSLAYIASVFFDSGSGWQTGCPTAATIRVKILSTGTAQSFAVAGATAGNNRTVEAIFNYTTPGPQPSGSAVDLFSGGTVEANSAFTLSGTTGLLTHNGNLDCNKNNAVINGNIVVNGNLTFGRSCTVNGNATVSGAASLGSGSVSGNLTASAVSPNPPGSRVGGVYTQTTSMPAPPPWADVQYSPNDWVDSRGVAFQVRTAPTADLSCTLSSGNLGGTTSPGRAVIINMLGCPGGPLVGNNTSITLTSDVAIFAQQFNFGSASSLTFGTSGSAVFRLWFITPDYSTNQLPTCNRSKPSPGAQGDFTMANGFVASTNGSGTGGVRAMLYTPCALLGNNGFTWSGQIYAGQYSSLKNNPTFTADPIGIAGYDLATGTQTTVPTNPQPGAPVSNRNIEGG
;
A
#
# COMPACT_ATOMS: atom_id res chain seq x y z
N MET A 1 -24.53 0.52 -113.49
CA MET A 1 -23.09 0.36 -113.16
C MET A 1 -22.64 1.66 -112.53
N LEU A 2 -22.62 1.84 -111.20
CA LEU A 2 -21.36 1.80 -110.42
C LEU A 2 -21.60 1.96 -108.89
N LEU A 3 -22.82 1.79 -108.39
CA LEU A 3 -23.14 2.02 -106.96
C LEU A 3 -23.52 0.76 -106.14
N ARG A 4 -23.44 -0.44 -106.74
CA ARG A 4 -23.83 -1.70 -106.06
C ARG A 4 -22.66 -2.64 -105.70
N ARG A 5 -21.41 -2.21 -105.88
CA ARG A 5 -20.21 -3.04 -105.63
C ARG A 5 -19.41 -2.68 -104.36
N TRP A 6 -19.80 -1.65 -103.62
CA TRP A 6 -19.10 -1.22 -102.40
C TRP A 6 -19.65 -1.81 -101.09
N SER A 7 -20.88 -2.35 -101.09
CA SER A 7 -21.49 -2.92 -99.87
C SER A 7 -21.04 -4.35 -99.54
N GLN A 8 -20.38 -5.06 -100.46
CA GLN A 8 -19.98 -6.46 -100.24
C GLN A 8 -18.54 -6.63 -99.72
N LEU A 9 -17.70 -5.59 -99.75
CA LEU A 9 -16.33 -5.66 -99.22
C LEU A 9 -16.24 -5.30 -97.73
N VAL A 10 -17.23 -4.61 -97.16
CA VAL A 10 -17.25 -4.24 -95.73
C VAL A 10 -17.76 -5.40 -94.85
N ALA A 11 -18.64 -6.26 -95.37
CA ALA A 11 -19.28 -7.32 -94.57
C ALA A 11 -18.35 -8.52 -94.23
N ALA A 12 -17.18 -8.63 -94.86
CA ALA A 12 -16.28 -9.77 -94.66
C ALA A 12 -15.23 -9.57 -93.54
N HIS A 13 -15.11 -8.38 -92.95
CA HIS A 13 -14.15 -8.08 -91.88
C HIS A 13 -14.75 -8.02 -90.46
N GLU A 14 -16.07 -8.11 -90.30
CA GLU A 14 -16.75 -7.93 -89.00
C GLU A 14 -16.80 -9.19 -88.11
N ARG A 15 -16.43 -10.36 -88.64
CA ARG A 15 -16.46 -11.63 -87.86
C ARG A 15 -15.33 -11.74 -86.84
N GLY A 16 -14.23 -11.00 -87.03
CA GLY A 16 -13.12 -10.93 -86.06
C GLY A 16 -13.37 -9.90 -84.95
N SER A 17 -13.93 -8.74 -85.28
CA SER A 17 -14.23 -7.64 -84.33
C SER A 17 -15.31 -8.02 -83.32
N ALA A 18 -16.36 -8.76 -83.73
CA ALA A 18 -17.39 -9.25 -82.82
C ALA A 18 -16.85 -10.23 -81.77
N LEU A 19 -15.91 -11.10 -82.14
CA LEU A 19 -15.31 -12.08 -81.23
C LEU A 19 -14.35 -11.41 -80.23
N VAL A 20 -13.62 -10.39 -80.66
CA VAL A 20 -12.78 -9.55 -79.79
C VAL A 20 -13.62 -8.75 -78.79
N ALA A 21 -14.78 -8.22 -79.20
CA ALA A 21 -15.70 -7.51 -78.30
C ALA A 21 -16.29 -8.43 -77.22
N VAL A 22 -16.69 -9.66 -77.58
CA VAL A 22 -17.22 -10.65 -76.61
C VAL A 22 -16.14 -11.12 -75.64
N LEU A 23 -14.92 -11.38 -76.12
CA LEU A 23 -13.78 -11.70 -75.26
C LEU A 23 -13.43 -10.54 -74.32
N GLY A 24 -13.44 -9.29 -74.81
CA GLY A 24 -13.22 -8.11 -73.99
C GLY A 24 -14.23 -7.99 -72.85
N VAL A 25 -15.52 -8.17 -73.13
CA VAL A 25 -16.57 -8.12 -72.11
C VAL A 25 -16.49 -9.32 -71.15
N MET A 26 -16.18 -10.52 -71.62
CA MET A 26 -15.97 -11.69 -70.76
C MET A 26 -14.77 -11.51 -69.82
N VAL A 27 -13.64 -10.99 -70.32
CA VAL A 27 -12.44 -10.75 -69.52
C VAL A 27 -12.70 -9.68 -68.46
N VAL A 28 -13.35 -8.57 -68.82
CA VAL A 28 -13.75 -7.53 -67.85
C VAL A 28 -14.75 -8.09 -66.83
N GLY A 29 -15.71 -8.91 -67.25
CA GLY A 29 -16.65 -9.59 -66.36
C GLY A 29 -15.96 -10.53 -65.36
N LEU A 30 -14.95 -11.30 -65.81
CA LEU A 30 -14.15 -12.18 -64.95
C LEU A 30 -13.28 -11.40 -63.96
N ILE A 31 -12.68 -10.29 -64.39
CA ILE A 31 -11.90 -9.43 -63.48
C ILE A 31 -12.82 -8.79 -62.44
N LEU A 32 -14.00 -8.29 -62.86
CA LEU A 32 -14.94 -7.66 -61.92
C LEU A 32 -15.50 -8.65 -60.91
N THR A 33 -15.87 -9.85 -61.35
CA THR A 33 -16.39 -10.91 -60.46
C THR A 33 -15.33 -11.40 -59.47
N THR A 34 -14.07 -11.55 -59.89
CA THR A 34 -12.98 -11.93 -58.98
C THR A 34 -12.67 -10.85 -57.96
N VAL A 35 -12.69 -9.57 -58.36
CA VAL A 35 -12.53 -8.43 -57.43
C VAL A 35 -13.66 -8.41 -56.40
N ILE A 36 -14.93 -8.53 -56.82
CA ILE A 36 -16.08 -8.54 -55.90
C ILE A 36 -16.05 -9.76 -54.97
N ALA A 37 -15.72 -10.95 -55.49
CA ALA A 37 -15.58 -12.13 -54.67
C ALA A 37 -14.47 -11.94 -53.61
N SER A 38 -13.34 -11.33 -54.00
CA SER A 38 -12.24 -11.07 -53.07
C SER A 38 -12.61 -10.05 -51.98
N THR A 39 -13.39 -9.02 -52.29
CA THR A 39 -13.82 -8.03 -51.29
C THR A 39 -14.82 -8.62 -50.32
N VAL A 40 -15.76 -9.45 -50.79
CA VAL A 40 -16.72 -10.15 -49.94
C VAL A 40 -16.02 -11.13 -49.00
N VAL A 41 -15.07 -11.93 -49.50
CA VAL A 41 -14.28 -12.86 -48.67
C VAL A 41 -13.50 -12.11 -47.59
N ARG A 42 -12.89 -10.96 -47.92
CA ARG A 42 -12.18 -10.13 -46.95
C ARG A 42 -13.12 -9.49 -45.93
N ALA A 43 -14.30 -9.03 -46.34
CA ALA A 43 -15.30 -8.45 -45.45
C ALA A 43 -15.83 -9.49 -44.45
N PHE A 44 -16.07 -10.74 -44.89
CA PHE A 44 -16.41 -11.84 -44.00
C PHE A 44 -15.26 -12.22 -43.08
N GLY A 45 -14.02 -12.25 -43.59
CA GLY A 45 -12.83 -12.48 -42.77
C GLY A 45 -12.69 -11.45 -41.65
N PHE A 46 -12.85 -10.16 -41.96
CA PHE A 46 -12.81 -9.09 -40.95
C PHE A 46 -13.95 -9.22 -39.94
N SER A 47 -15.19 -9.38 -40.41
CA SER A 47 -16.36 -9.47 -39.52
C SER A 47 -16.29 -10.67 -38.57
N THR A 48 -15.86 -11.83 -39.08
CA THR A 48 -15.69 -13.03 -38.25
C THR A 48 -14.48 -12.94 -37.32
N SER A 49 -13.41 -12.23 -37.72
CA SER A 49 -12.28 -11.91 -36.85
C SER A 49 -12.66 -10.96 -35.72
N THR A 50 -13.46 -9.93 -35.98
CA THR A 50 -13.99 -9.03 -34.94
C THR A 50 -14.88 -9.80 -33.97
N ARG A 51 -15.79 -10.65 -34.47
CA ARG A 51 -16.61 -11.52 -33.61
C ARG A 51 -15.74 -12.43 -32.74
N ALA A 52 -14.80 -13.15 -33.35
CA ALA A 52 -13.87 -14.01 -32.63
C ALA A 52 -13.08 -13.23 -31.58
N SER A 53 -12.66 -12.00 -31.90
CA SER A 53 -11.90 -11.14 -30.97
C SER A 53 -12.73 -10.73 -29.75
N VAL A 54 -14.04 -10.51 -29.90
CA VAL A 54 -14.93 -10.20 -28.77
C VAL A 54 -15.18 -11.45 -27.93
N GLU A 55 -15.41 -12.60 -28.57
CA GLU A 55 -15.62 -13.89 -27.89
C GLU A 55 -14.37 -14.30 -27.07
N SER A 56 -13.19 -14.24 -27.68
CA SER A 56 -11.92 -14.59 -27.03
C SER A 56 -11.57 -13.61 -25.90
N GLN A 57 -11.85 -12.31 -26.07
CA GLN A 57 -11.68 -11.33 -25.00
C GLN A 57 -12.62 -11.61 -23.82
N ALA A 58 -13.91 -11.88 -24.08
CA ALA A 58 -14.86 -12.21 -23.03
C ALA A 58 -14.48 -13.50 -22.29
N ALA A 59 -13.97 -14.51 -23.01
CA ALA A 59 -13.47 -15.73 -22.40
C ALA A 59 -12.19 -15.48 -21.55
N ALA A 60 -11.29 -14.61 -22.00
CA ALA A 60 -10.12 -14.20 -21.25
C ALA A 60 -10.51 -13.50 -19.94
N ASP A 61 -11.44 -12.55 -20.00
CA ASP A 61 -11.98 -11.84 -18.83
C ASP A 61 -12.69 -12.81 -17.86
N ALA A 62 -13.43 -13.80 -18.39
CA ALA A 62 -14.01 -14.86 -17.57
C ALA A 62 -12.94 -15.69 -16.84
N GLY A 63 -11.81 -15.97 -17.49
CA GLY A 63 -10.68 -16.65 -16.84
C GLY A 63 -10.01 -15.82 -15.76
N VAL A 64 -9.89 -14.50 -15.94
CA VAL A 64 -9.45 -13.58 -14.88
C VAL A 64 -10.40 -13.64 -13.70
N ALA A 65 -11.71 -13.56 -13.95
CA ALA A 65 -12.73 -13.62 -12.92
C ALA A 65 -12.72 -14.95 -12.17
N ALA A 66 -12.60 -16.08 -12.88
CA ALA A 66 -12.54 -17.41 -12.27
C ALA A 66 -11.29 -17.60 -11.40
N ALA A 67 -10.11 -17.20 -11.90
CA ALA A 67 -8.88 -17.28 -11.12
C ALA A 67 -8.93 -16.36 -9.89
N ARG A 68 -9.47 -15.14 -10.04
CA ARG A 68 -9.66 -14.22 -8.91
C ARG A 68 -10.64 -14.80 -7.88
N ALA A 69 -11.77 -15.35 -8.32
CA ALA A 69 -12.73 -16.02 -7.45
C ALA A 69 -12.11 -17.20 -6.70
N GLY A 70 -11.30 -18.01 -7.37
CA GLY A 70 -10.54 -19.09 -6.74
C GLY A 70 -9.57 -18.59 -5.68
N LEU A 71 -8.93 -17.43 -5.88
CA LEU A 71 -8.05 -16.82 -4.87
C LEU A 71 -8.81 -16.29 -3.63
N TYR A 72 -10.13 -16.05 -3.70
CA TYR A 72 -10.94 -15.73 -2.52
C TYR A 72 -11.23 -16.97 -1.66
N ALA A 73 -11.12 -18.18 -2.22
CA ALA A 73 -11.36 -19.44 -1.51
C ALA A 73 -10.02 -20.04 -1.02
N PRO A 74 -9.77 -20.09 0.31
CA PRO A 74 -8.53 -20.62 0.87
C PRO A 74 -8.21 -22.02 0.32
N GLY A 75 -6.97 -22.21 -0.14
CA GLY A 75 -6.49 -23.49 -0.67
C GLY A 75 -6.96 -23.84 -2.09
N ASN A 76 -7.95 -23.14 -2.67
CA ASN A 76 -8.47 -23.49 -4.00
C ASN A 76 -7.42 -23.37 -5.11
N CYS A 77 -6.57 -22.33 -5.05
CA CYS A 77 -5.47 -22.15 -6.01
C CYS A 77 -4.50 -23.35 -6.02
N ALA A 78 -4.16 -23.87 -4.83
CA ALA A 78 -3.25 -24.99 -4.67
C ALA A 78 -3.92 -26.33 -5.03
N ALA A 79 -5.25 -26.41 -4.88
CA ALA A 79 -6.05 -27.57 -5.22
C ALA A 79 -6.35 -27.72 -6.72
N GLN A 80 -6.01 -26.73 -7.55
CA GLN A 80 -6.07 -26.87 -9.00
C GLN A 80 -5.15 -28.01 -9.48
N THR A 81 -5.55 -28.71 -10.54
CA THR A 81 -4.76 -29.82 -11.14
C THR A 81 -3.32 -29.40 -11.45
N THR A 82 -3.13 -28.14 -11.85
CA THR A 82 -1.84 -27.47 -11.84
C THR A 82 -1.97 -26.26 -10.93
N PRO A 83 -1.24 -26.19 -9.79
CA PRO A 83 -1.36 -25.08 -8.85
C PRO A 83 -1.24 -23.71 -9.53
N GLY A 84 -2.21 -22.83 -9.28
CA GLY A 84 -2.25 -21.51 -9.90
C GLY A 84 -2.75 -21.46 -11.34
N ARG A 85 -3.26 -22.57 -11.90
CA ARG A 85 -3.85 -22.60 -13.24
C ARG A 85 -5.33 -22.93 -13.20
N TYR A 86 -6.14 -22.05 -13.77
CA TYR A 86 -7.58 -22.22 -13.94
C TYR A 86 -7.88 -22.38 -15.42
N SER A 87 -8.73 -23.33 -15.78
CA SER A 87 -9.08 -23.56 -17.18
C SER A 87 -10.53 -23.98 -17.34
N SER A 88 -11.13 -23.52 -18.43
CA SER A 88 -12.45 -23.96 -18.88
C SER A 88 -12.34 -24.37 -20.35
N THR A 89 -13.02 -25.45 -20.71
CA THR A 89 -13.17 -25.93 -22.09
C THR A 89 -14.63 -25.82 -22.58
N GLY A 90 -15.50 -25.16 -21.81
CA GLY A 90 -16.92 -24.97 -22.13
C GLY A 90 -17.17 -23.84 -23.14
N SER A 91 -18.37 -23.24 -23.09
CA SER A 91 -18.78 -22.13 -23.98
C SER A 91 -17.86 -20.90 -23.89
N LEU A 92 -17.20 -20.71 -22.74
CA LEU A 92 -16.11 -19.76 -22.56
C LEU A 92 -14.82 -20.55 -22.29
N ALA A 93 -14.05 -20.78 -23.34
CA ALA A 93 -12.79 -21.51 -23.27
C ALA A 93 -11.65 -20.55 -22.87
N TYR A 94 -10.96 -20.85 -21.76
CA TYR A 94 -9.85 -20.04 -21.29
C TYR A 94 -8.80 -20.85 -20.54
N ILE A 95 -7.59 -20.29 -20.48
CA ILE A 95 -6.51 -20.73 -19.60
C ILE A 95 -6.00 -19.50 -18.85
N ALA A 96 -6.22 -19.45 -17.54
CA ALA A 96 -5.75 -18.41 -16.66
C ALA A 96 -4.63 -18.94 -15.74
N SER A 97 -3.51 -18.23 -15.72
CA SER A 97 -2.34 -18.55 -14.90
C SER A 97 -2.09 -17.43 -13.90
N VAL A 98 -1.91 -17.82 -12.64
CA VAL A 98 -1.63 -16.93 -11.51
C VAL A 98 -0.12 -16.79 -11.33
N PHE A 99 0.30 -15.56 -11.16
CA PHE A 99 1.63 -15.15 -10.78
C PHE A 99 1.53 -14.30 -9.52
N PHE A 100 2.55 -14.34 -8.68
CA PHE A 100 2.63 -13.52 -7.48
C PHE A 100 3.96 -12.78 -7.45
N ASP A 101 4.00 -11.68 -6.71
CA ASP A 101 5.21 -10.91 -6.44
C ASP A 101 5.28 -10.65 -4.93
N SER A 102 6.41 -10.98 -4.32
CA SER A 102 6.75 -10.74 -2.91
C SER A 102 7.80 -9.65 -2.73
N GLY A 103 8.03 -8.82 -3.76
CA GLY A 103 9.06 -7.78 -3.81
C GLY A 103 10.31 -8.15 -4.59
N SER A 104 10.42 -9.40 -5.07
CA SER A 104 11.54 -9.91 -5.88
C SER A 104 11.20 -10.10 -7.36
N GLY A 105 10.02 -9.65 -7.79
CA GLY A 105 9.51 -9.84 -9.14
C GLY A 105 8.50 -10.98 -9.26
N TRP A 106 7.98 -11.17 -10.48
CA TRP A 106 6.89 -12.12 -10.75
C TRP A 106 7.36 -13.58 -10.72
N GLN A 107 6.71 -14.38 -9.90
CA GLN A 107 6.89 -15.83 -9.79
C GLN A 107 5.59 -16.54 -10.18
N THR A 108 5.69 -17.68 -10.86
CA THR A 108 4.52 -18.49 -11.23
C THR A 108 4.04 -19.30 -10.04
N GLY A 109 2.73 -19.34 -9.82
CA GLY A 109 2.12 -20.21 -8.81
C GLY A 109 1.16 -19.45 -7.88
N CYS A 110 0.79 -20.10 -6.79
CA CYS A 110 -0.15 -19.54 -5.82
C CYS A 110 0.52 -18.52 -4.89
N PRO A 111 -0.22 -17.47 -4.48
CA PRO A 111 0.28 -16.49 -3.52
C PRO A 111 0.72 -17.13 -2.19
N THR A 112 1.71 -16.50 -1.56
CA THR A 112 2.20 -16.85 -0.23
C THR A 112 1.85 -15.74 0.77
N ALA A 113 2.14 -15.94 2.06
CA ALA A 113 1.94 -14.90 3.08
C ALA A 113 2.79 -13.63 2.86
N ALA A 114 3.84 -13.71 2.03
CA ALA A 114 4.69 -12.58 1.68
C ALA A 114 4.27 -11.89 0.37
N THR A 115 3.21 -12.37 -0.29
CA THR A 115 2.76 -11.79 -1.56
C THR A 115 2.18 -10.40 -1.34
N ILE A 116 2.67 -9.43 -2.11
CA ILE A 116 2.18 -8.04 -2.14
C ILE A 116 1.27 -7.76 -3.34
N ARG A 117 1.49 -8.48 -4.45
CA ARG A 117 0.73 -8.33 -5.69
C ARG A 117 0.50 -9.67 -6.36
N VAL A 118 -0.63 -9.81 -7.04
CA VAL A 118 -0.94 -10.96 -7.88
C VAL A 118 -1.22 -10.49 -9.29
N LYS A 119 -0.73 -11.25 -10.26
CA LYS A 119 -0.98 -11.06 -11.68
C LYS A 119 -1.68 -12.29 -12.21
N ILE A 120 -2.80 -12.09 -12.88
CA ILE A 120 -3.52 -13.14 -13.59
C ILE A 120 -3.37 -12.87 -15.08
N LEU A 121 -2.78 -13.84 -15.77
CA LEU A 121 -2.66 -13.87 -17.22
C LEU A 121 -3.65 -14.89 -17.75
N SER A 122 -4.67 -14.43 -18.46
CA SER A 122 -5.74 -15.28 -18.99
C SER A 122 -5.80 -15.19 -20.50
N THR A 123 -5.60 -16.31 -21.18
CA THR A 123 -5.81 -16.44 -22.62
C THR A 123 -7.18 -17.06 -22.86
N GLY A 124 -8.07 -16.32 -23.50
CA GLY A 124 -9.36 -16.80 -23.97
C GLY A 124 -9.31 -17.21 -25.43
N THR A 125 -10.11 -18.21 -25.78
CA THR A 125 -10.23 -18.75 -27.13
C THR A 125 -11.67 -18.60 -27.61
N ALA A 126 -11.84 -18.03 -28.81
CA ALA A 126 -13.15 -17.83 -29.42
C ALA A 126 -13.85 -19.17 -29.67
N GLN A 127 -15.15 -19.24 -29.43
CA GLN A 127 -15.93 -20.43 -29.75
C GLN A 127 -16.10 -20.57 -31.26
N SER A 128 -16.26 -19.44 -31.95
CA SER A 128 -16.40 -19.37 -33.40
C SER A 128 -15.19 -18.71 -34.04
N PHE A 129 -14.25 -19.51 -34.53
CA PHE A 129 -13.05 -19.00 -35.21
C PHE A 129 -13.38 -18.16 -36.44
N ALA A 130 -12.51 -17.20 -36.67
CA ALA A 130 -12.49 -16.39 -37.88
C ALA A 130 -12.22 -17.27 -39.11
N VAL A 131 -12.87 -16.93 -40.21
CA VAL A 131 -12.73 -17.65 -41.49
C VAL A 131 -11.86 -16.84 -42.46
N ALA A 132 -11.63 -17.37 -43.67
CA ALA A 132 -10.88 -16.69 -44.73
C ALA A 132 -9.45 -16.27 -44.33
N GLY A 133 -8.80 -17.05 -43.46
CA GLY A 133 -7.41 -16.83 -43.02
C GLY A 133 -7.22 -15.74 -41.95
N ALA A 134 -8.30 -15.11 -41.46
CA ALA A 134 -8.22 -13.99 -40.53
C ALA A 134 -8.10 -14.41 -39.05
N THR A 135 -7.09 -15.20 -38.67
CA THR A 135 -6.98 -15.84 -37.34
C THR A 135 -6.65 -14.93 -36.16
N ALA A 136 -6.33 -13.65 -36.41
CA ALA A 136 -5.88 -12.70 -35.39
C ALA A 136 -6.89 -12.47 -34.24
N GLY A 137 -8.18 -12.75 -34.46
CA GLY A 137 -9.22 -12.65 -33.43
C GLY A 137 -9.47 -13.92 -32.62
N ASN A 138 -8.86 -15.05 -32.97
CA ASN A 138 -9.23 -16.34 -32.36
C ASN A 138 -8.82 -16.45 -30.89
N ASN A 139 -7.71 -15.80 -30.50
CA ASN A 139 -7.20 -15.79 -29.14
C ASN A 139 -6.95 -14.36 -28.68
N ARG A 140 -7.24 -14.08 -27.41
CA ARG A 140 -6.89 -12.83 -26.72
C ARG A 140 -6.36 -13.12 -25.34
N THR A 141 -5.37 -12.36 -24.91
CA THR A 141 -4.77 -12.51 -23.59
C THR A 141 -4.98 -11.23 -22.77
N VAL A 142 -5.52 -11.40 -21.58
CA VAL A 142 -5.75 -10.32 -20.62
C VAL A 142 -4.82 -10.50 -19.45
N GLU A 143 -4.17 -9.40 -19.08
CA GLU A 143 -3.39 -9.29 -17.86
C GLU A 143 -4.14 -8.42 -16.87
N ALA A 144 -4.42 -8.98 -15.69
CA ALA A 144 -4.98 -8.25 -14.57
C ALA A 144 -4.03 -8.34 -13.37
N ILE A 145 -3.64 -7.18 -12.83
CA ILE A 145 -2.79 -7.06 -11.65
C ILE A 145 -3.65 -6.52 -10.50
N PHE A 146 -3.60 -7.20 -9.37
CA PHE A 146 -4.27 -6.80 -8.13
C PHE A 146 -3.24 -6.66 -7.01
N ASN A 147 -3.50 -5.73 -6.09
CA ASN A 147 -2.85 -5.80 -4.79
C ASN A 147 -3.29 -7.09 -4.08
N TYR A 148 -2.44 -7.67 -3.25
CA TYR A 148 -2.80 -8.83 -2.45
C TYR A 148 -2.93 -8.41 -0.99
N THR A 149 -4.11 -8.59 -0.42
CA THR A 149 -4.36 -8.23 0.97
C THR A 149 -4.23 -9.47 1.84
N THR A 150 -3.46 -9.35 2.92
CA THR A 150 -3.34 -10.39 3.94
C THR A 150 -4.12 -9.97 5.17
N PRO A 151 -4.69 -10.93 5.94
CA PRO A 151 -5.28 -10.64 7.24
C PRO A 151 -4.30 -9.99 8.20
N GLY A 152 -4.84 -9.20 9.12
CA GLY A 152 -4.08 -8.55 10.19
C GLY A 152 -3.65 -7.12 9.88
N PRO A 153 -2.90 -6.48 10.80
CA PRO A 153 -2.45 -5.10 10.66
C PRO A 153 -1.69 -4.88 9.34
N GLN A 154 -2.17 -3.93 8.53
CA GLN A 154 -1.55 -3.55 7.26
C GLN A 154 -0.85 -2.19 7.43
N PRO A 155 0.38 -2.03 6.92
CA PRO A 155 1.08 -0.75 6.97
C PRO A 155 0.28 0.36 6.26
N SER A 156 0.07 1.48 6.95
CA SER A 156 -0.62 2.67 6.42
C SER A 156 -0.15 3.93 7.16
N GLY A 157 -0.38 5.11 6.59
CA GLY A 157 -0.02 6.40 7.20
C GLY A 157 1.45 6.82 7.06
N SER A 158 1.82 7.91 7.73
CA SER A 158 3.19 8.44 7.78
C SER A 158 4.02 7.73 8.86
N ALA A 159 5.35 7.81 8.80
CA ALA A 159 6.20 7.18 9.81
C ALA A 159 6.03 7.84 11.19
N VAL A 160 5.85 9.16 11.21
CA VAL A 160 5.60 9.94 12.43
C VAL A 160 4.47 10.92 12.16
N ASP A 161 3.34 10.67 12.79
CA ASP A 161 2.14 11.47 12.68
C ASP A 161 1.86 12.16 14.03
N LEU A 162 1.90 13.50 14.03
CA LEU A 162 1.69 14.35 15.20
C LEU A 162 0.50 15.27 14.94
N PHE A 163 -0.68 14.90 15.42
CA PHE A 163 -1.89 15.63 15.08
C PHE A 163 -1.84 17.10 15.54
N SER A 164 -1.60 17.37 16.82
CA SER A 164 -1.45 18.75 17.33
C SER A 164 -0.06 19.37 17.18
N GLY A 165 0.81 18.77 16.35
CA GLY A 165 2.21 19.21 16.18
C GLY A 165 3.14 18.72 17.28
N GLY A 166 4.35 19.29 17.32
CA GLY A 166 5.33 18.90 18.31
C GLY A 166 6.70 19.56 18.19
N THR A 167 7.56 19.20 19.14
CA THR A 167 8.96 19.61 19.17
C THR A 167 9.88 18.43 18.87
N VAL A 168 10.82 18.60 17.95
CA VAL A 168 11.91 17.66 17.66
C VAL A 168 13.25 18.28 18.06
N GLU A 169 13.91 17.66 19.02
CA GLU A 169 15.13 18.13 19.66
C GLU A 169 16.15 16.97 19.75
N ALA A 170 16.81 16.70 18.63
CA ALA A 170 17.83 15.66 18.52
C ALA A 170 19.23 16.29 18.34
N ASN A 171 20.27 15.72 18.95
CA ASN A 171 21.64 15.86 18.41
C ASN A 171 22.02 14.62 17.59
N SER A 172 21.01 13.89 17.09
CA SER A 172 21.09 12.63 16.39
C SER A 172 20.26 12.68 15.11
N ALA A 173 20.43 11.67 14.26
CA ALA A 173 19.64 11.49 13.06
C ALA A 173 18.26 10.89 13.38
N PHE A 174 17.22 11.56 12.92
CA PHE A 174 15.84 11.10 12.88
C PHE A 174 15.55 10.59 11.47
N THR A 175 15.72 9.28 11.25
CA THR A 175 15.64 8.69 9.92
C THR A 175 14.23 8.26 9.56
N LEU A 176 13.61 9.07 8.72
CA LEU A 176 12.29 8.85 8.16
C LEU A 176 12.43 8.24 6.75
N SER A 177 11.74 7.14 6.51
CA SER A 177 11.63 6.48 5.21
C SER A 177 10.19 6.61 4.72
N GLY A 178 9.98 6.53 3.40
CA GLY A 178 8.67 6.70 2.78
C GLY A 178 8.44 8.07 2.13
N THR A 179 7.27 8.24 1.50
CA THR A 179 6.90 9.45 0.75
C THR A 179 6.63 10.66 1.65
N THR A 180 6.02 10.43 2.82
CA THR A 180 5.82 11.41 3.90
C THR A 180 6.39 10.83 5.18
N GLY A 181 7.55 11.35 5.59
CA GLY A 181 8.27 10.88 6.78
C GLY A 181 7.61 11.34 8.08
N LEU A 182 7.36 12.65 8.19
CA LEU A 182 6.72 13.28 9.35
C LEU A 182 5.55 14.15 8.87
N LEU A 183 4.40 13.99 9.52
CA LEU A 183 3.18 14.75 9.26
C LEU A 183 2.72 15.47 10.54
N THR A 184 2.34 16.74 10.43
CA THR A 184 1.52 17.42 11.44
C THR A 184 0.17 17.86 10.86
N HIS A 185 -0.93 17.58 11.58
CA HIS A 185 -2.30 17.81 11.07
C HIS A 185 -2.85 19.19 11.39
N ASN A 186 -2.60 19.68 12.60
CA ASN A 186 -3.12 20.94 13.10
C ASN A 186 -2.18 21.46 14.20
N GLY A 187 -0.96 21.84 13.80
CA GLY A 187 0.04 22.28 14.75
C GLY A 187 1.38 22.55 14.13
N ASN A 188 2.20 23.24 14.92
CA ASN A 188 3.53 23.65 14.51
C ASN A 188 4.53 22.49 14.70
N LEU A 189 5.60 22.54 13.91
CA LEU A 189 6.78 21.72 14.12
C LEU A 189 7.94 22.63 14.55
N ASP A 190 8.38 22.46 15.79
CA ASP A 190 9.45 23.24 16.38
C ASP A 190 10.74 22.41 16.49
N CYS A 191 11.85 22.97 16.02
CA CYS A 191 13.15 22.34 16.12
C CYS A 191 14.16 23.34 16.71
N ASN A 192 14.43 23.19 18.01
CA ASN A 192 15.08 24.21 18.83
C ASN A 192 16.46 23.81 19.37
N LYS A 193 16.97 22.62 19.03
CA LYS A 193 18.32 22.15 19.42
C LYS A 193 19.29 22.20 18.25
N ASN A 194 20.57 22.28 18.57
CA ASN A 194 21.63 22.24 17.56
C ASN A 194 21.74 20.84 16.95
N ASN A 195 21.99 20.77 15.65
CA ASN A 195 22.37 19.57 14.91
C ASN A 195 21.28 18.48 14.86
N ALA A 196 20.01 18.86 15.00
CA ALA A 196 18.91 17.94 14.73
C ALA A 196 18.85 17.68 13.24
N VAL A 197 18.90 16.40 12.85
CA VAL A 197 18.83 16.00 11.44
C VAL A 197 17.59 15.15 11.24
N ILE A 198 16.68 15.61 10.40
CA ILE A 198 15.51 14.87 9.95
C ILE A 198 15.82 14.34 8.55
N ASN A 199 16.08 13.04 8.43
CA ASN A 199 16.29 12.42 7.12
C ASN A 199 14.95 12.00 6.55
N GLY A 200 14.37 12.80 5.65
CA GLY A 200 13.12 12.46 4.96
C GLY A 200 12.28 13.68 4.67
N ASN A 201 11.11 13.45 4.06
CA ASN A 201 10.16 14.53 3.74
C ASN A 201 9.28 14.85 4.95
N ILE A 202 8.97 16.13 5.13
CA ILE A 202 8.05 16.60 6.17
C ILE A 202 6.87 17.35 5.56
N VAL A 203 5.70 17.18 6.17
CA VAL A 203 4.48 17.94 5.86
C VAL A 203 3.97 18.53 7.17
N VAL A 204 3.83 19.84 7.24
CA VAL A 204 3.47 20.58 8.46
C VAL A 204 2.23 21.42 8.18
N ASN A 205 1.08 21.01 8.68
CA ASN A 205 -0.12 21.83 8.64
C ASN A 205 -0.15 22.81 9.83
N GLY A 206 0.69 23.83 9.72
CA GLY A 206 1.00 24.82 10.74
C GLY A 206 2.26 25.58 10.35
N ASN A 207 3.00 26.09 11.33
CA ASN A 207 4.29 26.73 11.10
C ASN A 207 5.45 25.76 11.33
N LEU A 208 6.52 25.94 10.56
CA LEU A 208 7.80 25.27 10.75
C LEU A 208 8.78 26.26 11.38
N THR A 209 9.36 25.92 12.53
CA THR A 209 10.32 26.79 13.22
C THR A 209 11.63 26.05 13.48
N PHE A 210 12.73 26.55 12.91
CA PHE A 210 14.09 26.16 13.25
C PHE A 210 14.70 27.24 14.16
N GLY A 211 14.66 27.01 15.48
CA GLY A 211 15.27 27.90 16.45
C GLY A 211 16.81 27.85 16.43
N ARG A 212 17.39 26.77 15.91
CA ARG A 212 18.85 26.50 15.84
C ARG A 212 19.22 25.72 14.56
N SER A 213 20.39 25.07 14.52
CA SER A 213 20.89 24.31 13.37
C SER A 213 20.11 23.00 13.17
N CYS A 214 18.88 23.10 12.68
CA CYS A 214 18.07 21.95 12.29
C CYS A 214 18.13 21.74 10.78
N THR A 215 18.34 20.50 10.36
CA THR A 215 18.45 20.12 8.95
C THR A 215 17.36 19.13 8.58
N VAL A 216 16.60 19.43 7.54
CA VAL A 216 15.70 18.47 6.88
C VAL A 216 16.38 18.03 5.58
N ASN A 217 16.78 16.76 5.48
CA ASN A 217 17.48 16.26 4.29
C ASN A 217 16.56 15.96 3.10
N GLY A 218 15.23 15.97 3.29
CA GLY A 218 14.25 15.83 2.22
C GLY A 218 13.56 17.15 1.86
N ASN A 219 12.34 17.04 1.35
CA ASN A 219 11.46 18.17 1.06
C ASN A 219 10.66 18.59 2.29
N ALA A 220 10.31 19.87 2.39
CA ALA A 220 9.41 20.39 3.40
C ALA A 220 8.19 21.06 2.74
N THR A 221 6.99 20.65 3.15
CA THR A 221 5.73 21.31 2.78
C THR A 221 5.09 21.85 4.05
N VAL A 222 4.81 23.15 4.09
CA VAL A 222 4.32 23.87 5.27
C VAL A 222 3.11 24.69 4.86
N SER A 223 1.97 24.56 5.53
CA SER A 223 0.79 25.38 5.19
C SER A 223 0.92 26.83 5.68
N GLY A 224 1.65 27.04 6.77
CA GLY A 224 1.98 28.34 7.34
C GLY A 224 3.37 28.83 6.96
N ALA A 225 3.98 29.60 7.87
CA ALA A 225 5.29 30.17 7.67
C ALA A 225 6.41 29.18 8.03
N ALA A 226 7.49 29.20 7.26
CA ALA A 226 8.74 28.49 7.54
C ALA A 226 9.82 29.45 8.05
N SER A 227 10.09 29.46 9.35
CA SER A 227 11.18 30.22 9.97
C SER A 227 12.42 29.32 10.06
N LEU A 228 13.36 29.49 9.12
CA LEU A 228 14.52 28.62 8.99
C LEU A 228 15.67 28.97 9.93
N GLY A 229 15.63 30.11 10.64
CA GLY A 229 16.62 30.50 11.65
C GLY A 229 18.06 30.26 11.20
N SER A 230 18.78 29.34 11.85
CA SER A 230 20.10 28.84 11.42
C SER A 230 20.07 27.46 10.73
N GLY A 231 18.90 26.84 10.61
CA GLY A 231 18.68 25.56 9.94
C GLY A 231 18.54 25.64 8.42
N SER A 232 18.28 24.48 7.82
CA SER A 232 18.14 24.30 6.37
C SER A 232 17.21 23.14 5.97
N VAL A 233 16.71 23.22 4.74
CA VAL A 233 16.00 22.16 4.02
C VAL A 233 16.83 21.82 2.79
N SER A 234 17.37 20.61 2.71
CA SER A 234 18.24 20.19 1.61
C SER A 234 17.48 20.03 0.28
N GLY A 235 16.20 19.67 0.34
CA GLY A 235 15.31 19.57 -0.82
C GLY A 235 14.53 20.85 -1.13
N ASN A 236 13.33 20.68 -1.68
CA ASN A 236 12.39 21.77 -1.97
C ASN A 236 11.66 22.23 -0.70
N LEU A 237 11.33 23.51 -0.64
CA LEU A 237 10.48 24.10 0.40
C LEU A 237 9.21 24.68 -0.24
N THR A 238 8.05 24.22 0.21
CA THR A 238 6.76 24.83 -0.12
C THR A 238 6.18 25.43 1.17
N ALA A 239 5.92 26.74 1.20
CA ALA A 239 5.40 27.43 2.39
C ALA A 239 4.57 28.67 2.04
N SER A 240 3.73 29.17 2.96
CA SER A 240 2.99 30.42 2.73
C SER A 240 3.89 31.66 2.82
N ALA A 241 4.95 31.56 3.63
CA ALA A 241 6.03 32.52 3.73
C ALA A 241 7.29 31.80 4.24
N VAL A 242 8.46 32.39 3.99
CA VAL A 242 9.74 31.89 4.51
C VAL A 242 10.51 33.02 5.18
N SER A 243 11.27 32.71 6.24
CA SER A 243 12.20 33.64 6.88
C SER A 243 13.55 32.95 7.10
N PRO A 244 14.67 33.52 6.63
CA PRO A 244 14.77 34.75 5.83
C PRO A 244 14.12 34.62 4.44
N ASN A 245 13.70 35.75 3.85
CA ASN A 245 13.19 35.84 2.49
C ASN A 245 14.07 36.79 1.66
N PRO A 246 14.77 36.33 0.59
CA PRO A 246 14.79 34.96 0.09
C PRO A 246 15.50 33.98 1.05
N PRO A 247 15.20 32.67 0.99
CA PRO A 247 15.79 31.67 1.89
C PRO A 247 17.30 31.47 1.68
N GLY A 248 17.84 31.91 0.55
CA GLY A 248 19.26 31.76 0.21
C GLY A 248 19.70 30.29 0.23
N SER A 249 20.88 30.01 0.79
CA SER A 249 21.44 28.65 0.90
C SER A 249 20.73 27.75 1.93
N ARG A 250 19.69 28.24 2.61
CA ARG A 250 18.92 27.45 3.57
C ARG A 250 17.94 26.50 2.90
N VAL A 251 17.67 26.67 1.62
CA VAL A 251 16.87 25.75 0.80
C VAL A 251 17.76 25.29 -0.34
N GLY A 252 18.07 23.99 -0.38
CA GLY A 252 18.93 23.42 -1.43
C GLY A 252 18.23 23.24 -2.77
N GLY A 253 16.90 23.08 -2.76
CA GLY A 253 16.04 23.01 -3.94
C GLY A 253 15.28 24.29 -4.23
N VAL A 254 14.06 24.15 -4.75
CA VAL A 254 13.17 25.26 -5.10
C VAL A 254 12.34 25.69 -3.89
N TYR A 255 12.25 26.99 -3.65
CA TYR A 255 11.24 27.58 -2.79
C TYR A 255 9.98 27.93 -3.61
N THR A 256 8.84 27.39 -3.21
CA THR A 256 7.53 27.68 -3.79
C THR A 256 6.63 28.32 -2.74
N GLN A 257 6.18 29.55 -3.00
CA GLN A 257 5.24 30.23 -2.14
C GLN A 257 3.81 29.84 -2.51
N THR A 258 3.07 29.21 -1.58
CA THR A 258 1.66 28.84 -1.77
C THR A 258 0.92 28.83 -0.45
N THR A 259 -0.38 29.11 -0.49
CA THR A 259 -1.30 28.96 0.65
C THR A 259 -2.16 27.71 0.55
N SER A 260 -2.12 27.00 -0.58
CA SER A 260 -2.84 25.75 -0.78
C SER A 260 -1.92 24.56 -0.53
N MET A 261 -2.34 23.70 0.40
CA MET A 261 -1.70 22.43 0.70
C MET A 261 -2.77 21.32 0.66
N PRO A 262 -2.44 20.09 0.23
CA PRO A 262 -3.35 18.96 0.39
C PRO A 262 -3.78 18.85 1.86
N ALA A 263 -5.07 18.70 2.10
CA ALA A 263 -5.57 18.47 3.45
C ALA A 263 -4.93 17.20 4.02
N PRO A 264 -4.44 17.21 5.27
CA PRO A 264 -4.00 16.00 5.91
C PRO A 264 -5.19 15.03 6.04
N PRO A 265 -4.95 13.71 6.09
CA PRO A 265 -6.02 12.75 6.33
C PRO A 265 -6.69 13.02 7.70
N PRO A 266 -7.96 12.64 7.90
CA PRO A 266 -8.59 12.78 9.22
C PRO A 266 -7.92 11.84 10.25
N TRP A 267 -8.13 12.14 11.54
CA TRP A 267 -7.67 11.28 12.63
C TRP A 267 -8.43 9.95 12.62
N ALA A 268 -7.71 8.84 12.82
CA ALA A 268 -8.31 7.52 12.98
C ALA A 268 -8.72 7.30 14.45
N ASP A 269 -10.01 7.09 14.73
CA ASP A 269 -10.53 6.77 16.08
C ASP A 269 -10.33 5.27 16.40
N VAL A 270 -9.12 4.89 16.82
CA VAL A 270 -8.78 3.49 17.07
C VAL A 270 -9.36 3.04 18.40
N GLN A 271 -10.33 2.12 18.34
CA GLN A 271 -10.98 1.56 19.53
C GLN A 271 -10.34 0.23 19.95
N TYR A 272 -10.69 -0.23 21.16
CA TYR A 272 -10.35 -1.58 21.59
C TYR A 272 -11.29 -2.61 20.94
N SER A 273 -10.89 -3.14 19.78
CA SER A 273 -11.61 -4.17 19.04
C SER A 273 -10.71 -5.41 18.86
N PRO A 274 -10.67 -6.35 19.82
CA PRO A 274 -9.77 -7.49 19.77
C PRO A 274 -10.02 -8.43 18.57
N ASN A 275 -11.23 -8.42 18.00
CA ASN A 275 -11.59 -9.24 16.85
C ASN A 275 -10.89 -8.80 15.54
N ASP A 276 -10.46 -7.54 15.45
CA ASP A 276 -9.72 -7.04 14.28
C ASP A 276 -8.27 -7.56 14.27
N TRP A 277 -7.77 -8.03 15.41
CA TRP A 277 -6.40 -8.51 15.57
C TRP A 277 -6.29 -9.98 15.19
N VAL A 278 -5.96 -10.21 13.92
CA VAL A 278 -5.64 -11.52 13.37
C VAL A 278 -4.20 -11.52 12.83
N ASP A 279 -3.55 -12.68 12.82
CA ASP A 279 -2.26 -12.83 12.16
C ASP A 279 -2.41 -12.92 10.64
N SER A 280 -1.30 -13.03 9.90
CA SER A 280 -1.31 -13.12 8.43
C SER A 280 -2.03 -14.36 7.87
N ARG A 281 -2.42 -15.31 8.74
CA ARG A 281 -3.20 -16.51 8.39
C ARG A 281 -4.68 -16.35 8.74
N GLY A 282 -5.10 -15.21 9.27
CA GLY A 282 -6.48 -14.98 9.72
C GLY A 282 -6.77 -15.53 11.12
N VAL A 283 -5.74 -15.98 11.86
CA VAL A 283 -5.92 -16.53 13.20
C VAL A 283 -5.93 -15.39 14.22
N ALA A 284 -7.00 -15.29 15.01
CA ALA A 284 -7.13 -14.26 16.05
C ALA A 284 -5.97 -14.31 17.06
N PHE A 285 -5.55 -13.12 17.50
CA PHE A 285 -4.57 -12.97 18.56
C PHE A 285 -5.14 -13.54 19.87
N GLN A 286 -4.29 -14.17 20.67
CA GLN A 286 -4.66 -14.59 22.02
C GLN A 286 -4.89 -13.35 22.89
N VAL A 287 -6.01 -13.24 23.60
CA VAL A 287 -6.23 -12.11 24.52
C VAL A 287 -5.84 -12.52 25.94
N ARG A 288 -4.98 -11.73 26.58
CA ARG A 288 -4.63 -11.83 28.00
C ARG A 288 -4.95 -10.51 28.68
N THR A 289 -5.76 -10.54 29.74
CA THR A 289 -6.28 -9.33 30.39
C THR A 289 -5.64 -9.12 31.77
N ALA A 290 -5.30 -7.87 32.08
CA ALA A 290 -4.76 -7.42 33.35
C ALA A 290 -5.66 -6.32 33.97
N PRO A 291 -5.75 -6.23 35.31
CA PRO A 291 -5.18 -7.18 36.26
C PRO A 291 -6.02 -8.46 36.38
N THR A 292 -5.35 -9.62 36.42
CA THR A 292 -5.93 -10.93 36.76
C THR A 292 -4.93 -11.73 37.60
N ALA A 293 -5.33 -12.90 38.10
CA ALA A 293 -4.41 -13.78 38.84
C ALA A 293 -3.17 -14.18 38.00
N ASP A 294 -3.34 -14.29 36.68
CA ASP A 294 -2.31 -14.77 35.74
C ASP A 294 -1.58 -13.65 35.00
N LEU A 295 -2.00 -12.39 35.18
CA LEU A 295 -1.36 -11.22 34.58
C LEU A 295 -1.54 -9.98 35.45
N SER A 296 -0.44 -9.53 36.05
CA SER A 296 -0.39 -8.28 36.83
C SER A 296 -0.31 -7.03 35.92
N CYS A 297 -0.49 -5.85 36.52
CA CYS A 297 -0.25 -4.56 35.85
C CYS A 297 1.23 -4.20 35.71
N THR A 298 2.15 -5.14 35.93
CA THR A 298 3.59 -4.93 35.81
C THR A 298 4.13 -5.69 34.62
N LEU A 299 4.89 -5.01 33.77
CA LEU A 299 5.74 -5.61 32.74
C LEU A 299 7.12 -5.87 33.36
N SER A 300 7.43 -7.14 33.63
CA SER A 300 8.70 -7.58 34.20
C SER A 300 9.66 -8.09 33.13
N SER A 301 10.96 -8.13 33.45
CA SER A 301 11.95 -8.76 32.58
C SER A 301 11.60 -10.22 32.28
N GLY A 302 11.85 -10.67 31.06
CA GLY A 302 11.56 -12.02 30.61
C GLY A 302 10.84 -12.08 29.27
N ASN A 303 10.12 -13.18 29.01
CA ASN A 303 9.44 -13.41 27.75
C ASN A 303 8.04 -12.79 27.75
N LEU A 304 7.69 -12.10 26.66
CA LEU A 304 6.34 -11.60 26.42
C LEU A 304 5.82 -12.12 25.07
N GLY A 305 4.73 -12.86 25.11
CA GLY A 305 4.10 -13.43 23.93
C GLY A 305 2.98 -14.41 24.28
N GLY A 306 2.40 -15.04 23.26
CA GLY A 306 1.37 -16.06 23.44
C GLY A 306 1.91 -17.37 23.99
N THR A 307 1.03 -18.14 24.65
CA THR A 307 1.41 -19.35 25.42
C THR A 307 1.37 -20.66 24.63
N THR A 308 0.84 -20.65 23.41
CA THR A 308 0.78 -21.84 22.55
C THR A 308 2.04 -21.92 21.67
N SER A 309 2.76 -23.04 21.66
CA SER A 309 3.94 -23.24 20.81
C SER A 309 3.58 -23.61 19.36
N PRO A 310 4.19 -22.99 18.33
CA PRO A 310 5.02 -21.78 18.40
C PRO A 310 4.18 -20.54 18.75
N GLY A 311 4.73 -19.65 19.59
CA GLY A 311 4.04 -18.52 20.25
C GLY A 311 3.03 -17.81 19.35
N ARG A 312 1.73 -17.93 19.66
CA ARG A 312 0.69 -17.16 18.95
C ARG A 312 0.83 -15.68 19.25
N ALA A 313 0.52 -14.85 18.27
CA ALA A 313 0.41 -13.41 18.49
C ALA A 313 -0.61 -13.13 19.61
N VAL A 314 -0.37 -12.09 20.41
CA VAL A 314 -1.10 -11.86 21.66
C VAL A 314 -1.50 -10.40 21.82
N ILE A 315 -2.70 -10.18 22.35
CA ILE A 315 -3.16 -8.92 22.92
C ILE A 315 -2.95 -8.98 24.43
N ILE A 316 -2.19 -8.04 24.96
CA ILE A 316 -2.08 -7.76 26.39
C ILE A 316 -3.02 -6.59 26.70
N ASN A 317 -4.22 -6.92 27.16
CA ASN A 317 -5.22 -5.92 27.54
C ASN A 317 -4.98 -5.45 28.98
N MET A 318 -4.37 -4.29 29.13
CA MET A 318 -4.10 -3.62 30.40
C MET A 318 -4.99 -2.38 30.62
N LEU A 319 -6.14 -2.31 29.95
CA LEU A 319 -7.08 -1.19 30.10
C LEU A 319 -7.68 -1.09 31.51
N GLY A 320 -7.66 -2.19 32.27
CA GLY A 320 -8.07 -2.26 33.67
C GLY A 320 -6.99 -1.81 34.66
N CYS A 321 -5.76 -1.53 34.21
CA CYS A 321 -4.65 -1.13 35.07
C CYS A 321 -4.70 0.37 35.37
N PRO A 322 -4.90 0.77 36.65
CA PRO A 322 -4.85 2.18 37.04
C PRO A 322 -3.52 2.82 36.64
N GLY A 323 -3.59 3.79 35.74
CA GLY A 323 -2.40 4.49 35.28
C GLY A 323 -1.48 3.69 34.33
N GLY A 324 -1.97 2.59 33.75
CA GLY A 324 -1.25 1.81 32.74
C GLY A 324 -0.25 0.78 33.30
N PRO A 325 0.54 0.13 32.44
CA PRO A 325 1.58 -0.80 32.84
C PRO A 325 2.67 -0.13 33.67
N LEU A 326 3.06 -0.78 34.76
CA LEU A 326 4.24 -0.45 35.55
C LEU A 326 5.45 -1.22 35.02
N VAL A 327 6.61 -0.60 35.05
CA VAL A 327 7.90 -1.20 34.68
C VAL A 327 8.91 -0.95 35.79
N GLY A 328 9.75 -1.95 36.06
CA GLY A 328 10.90 -1.78 36.94
C GLY A 328 12.04 -1.03 36.24
N ASN A 329 13.05 -0.62 37.00
CA ASN A 329 14.30 -0.13 36.42
C ASN A 329 15.06 -1.26 35.73
N ASN A 330 15.68 -0.96 34.59
CA ASN A 330 16.50 -1.90 33.82
C ASN A 330 15.72 -3.14 33.38
N THR A 331 14.51 -2.93 32.89
CA THR A 331 13.61 -4.00 32.45
C THR A 331 13.95 -4.42 31.01
N SER A 332 14.12 -5.73 30.78
CA SER A 332 14.40 -6.29 29.45
C SER A 332 13.38 -7.36 29.08
N ILE A 333 12.60 -7.07 28.04
CA ILE A 333 11.49 -7.90 27.57
C ILE A 333 11.87 -8.51 26.22
N THR A 334 11.82 -9.84 26.14
CA THR A 334 12.04 -10.59 24.90
C THR A 334 10.70 -11.01 24.32
N LEU A 335 10.37 -10.52 23.13
CA LEU A 335 9.16 -10.94 22.43
C LEU A 335 9.34 -12.34 21.85
N THR A 336 8.35 -13.20 22.04
CA THR A 336 8.30 -14.56 21.46
C THR A 336 7.28 -14.68 20.32
N SER A 337 6.51 -13.63 20.09
CA SER A 337 5.48 -13.50 19.06
C SER A 337 5.20 -12.01 18.82
N ASP A 338 4.33 -11.69 17.87
CA ASP A 338 3.74 -10.35 17.76
C ASP A 338 2.90 -10.02 19.03
N VAL A 339 2.98 -8.78 19.51
CA VAL A 339 2.35 -8.34 20.77
C VAL A 339 1.66 -6.99 20.62
N ALA A 340 0.36 -6.90 20.89
CA ALA A 340 -0.36 -5.63 21.02
C ALA A 340 -0.71 -5.36 22.48
N ILE A 341 -0.21 -4.26 23.04
CA ILE A 341 -0.49 -3.84 24.42
C ILE A 341 -1.49 -2.69 24.39
N PHE A 342 -2.65 -2.91 25.01
CA PHE A 342 -3.67 -1.88 25.19
C PHE A 342 -3.63 -1.35 26.61
N ALA A 343 -3.49 -0.05 26.79
CA ALA A 343 -3.50 0.59 28.10
C ALA A 343 -4.11 1.99 28.03
N GLN A 344 -4.42 2.55 29.19
CA GLN A 344 -4.99 3.90 29.29
C GLN A 344 -3.92 4.98 29.12
N GLN A 345 -2.68 4.63 29.47
CA GLN A 345 -1.48 5.43 29.32
C GLN A 345 -0.25 4.53 29.42
N PHE A 346 0.92 5.05 29.06
CA PHE A 346 2.20 4.34 29.19
C PHE A 346 3.20 5.26 29.88
N ASN A 347 3.38 5.06 31.19
CA ASN A 347 4.26 5.90 31.99
C ASN A 347 5.64 5.24 32.21
N PHE A 348 6.48 5.25 31.17
CA PHE A 348 7.83 4.68 31.24
C PHE A 348 8.91 5.73 31.53
N GLY A 349 8.53 6.99 31.78
CA GLY A 349 9.46 8.09 32.02
C GLY A 349 10.34 7.94 33.27
N SER A 350 9.97 7.08 34.22
CA SER A 350 10.77 6.81 35.42
C SER A 350 11.74 5.62 35.26
N ALA A 351 11.61 4.82 34.21
CA ALA A 351 12.50 3.68 33.99
C ALA A 351 13.87 4.16 33.53
N SER A 352 14.94 3.68 34.18
CA SER A 352 16.32 4.01 33.77
C SER A 352 16.75 3.34 32.47
N SER A 353 16.11 2.23 32.12
CA SER A 353 16.26 1.50 30.86
C SER A 353 15.08 0.53 30.72
N LEU A 354 14.49 0.47 29.52
CA LEU A 354 13.40 -0.44 29.16
C LEU A 354 13.63 -0.91 27.73
N THR A 355 13.95 -2.19 27.56
CA THR A 355 14.28 -2.74 26.25
C THR A 355 13.27 -3.79 25.82
N PHE A 356 12.79 -3.70 24.59
CA PHE A 356 12.02 -4.70 23.89
C PHE A 356 12.89 -5.27 22.78
N GLY A 357 13.19 -6.57 22.87
CA GLY A 357 14.02 -7.29 21.91
C GLY A 357 13.38 -8.60 21.48
N THR A 358 14.13 -9.38 20.71
CA THR A 358 13.76 -10.75 20.31
C THR A 358 14.96 -11.65 20.46
N SER A 359 14.74 -12.96 20.52
CA SER A 359 15.83 -13.94 20.46
C SER A 359 16.17 -14.29 19.01
N GLY A 360 17.45 -14.27 18.66
CA GLY A 360 17.93 -14.70 17.34
C GLY A 360 17.65 -13.68 16.23
N SER A 361 17.28 -14.17 15.03
CA SER A 361 17.05 -13.34 13.85
C SER A 361 15.59 -12.95 13.61
N ALA A 362 14.66 -13.39 14.48
CA ALA A 362 13.24 -13.11 14.34
C ALA A 362 12.94 -11.63 14.55
N VAL A 363 12.08 -11.06 13.71
CA VAL A 363 11.55 -9.71 13.88
C VAL A 363 10.09 -9.82 14.28
N PHE A 364 9.74 -9.28 15.45
CA PHE A 364 8.35 -9.25 15.92
C PHE A 364 7.81 -7.83 15.94
N ARG A 365 6.49 -7.72 15.80
CA ARG A 365 5.77 -6.46 15.86
C ARG A 365 5.25 -6.21 17.27
N LEU A 366 5.38 -4.97 17.73
CA LEU A 366 4.92 -4.50 19.03
C LEU A 366 4.03 -3.29 18.84
N TRP A 367 2.81 -3.32 19.38
CA TRP A 367 1.93 -2.15 19.38
C TRP A 367 1.71 -1.66 20.80
N PHE A 368 1.85 -0.36 21.01
CA PHE A 368 1.39 0.34 22.21
C PHE A 368 0.19 1.17 21.81
N ILE A 369 -0.97 0.83 22.35
CA ILE A 369 -2.24 1.43 21.95
C ILE A 369 -2.94 1.99 23.17
N THR A 370 -3.13 3.30 23.16
CA THR A 370 -4.13 3.98 23.98
C THR A 370 -5.36 4.21 23.10
N PRO A 371 -6.49 3.52 23.32
CA PRO A 371 -7.67 3.67 22.46
C PRO A 371 -8.22 5.10 22.42
N ASP A 372 -8.77 5.55 21.31
CA ASP A 372 -9.66 6.71 21.32
C ASP A 372 -11.09 6.27 21.60
N TYR A 373 -11.65 6.74 22.71
CA TYR A 373 -13.02 6.39 23.11
C TYR A 373 -14.07 7.27 22.44
N SER A 374 -13.67 8.30 21.70
CA SER A 374 -14.57 9.18 20.99
C SER A 374 -14.54 8.83 19.50
N THR A 375 -15.70 8.73 18.88
CA THR A 375 -15.82 8.52 17.43
C THR A 375 -16.13 9.86 16.77
N ASN A 376 -15.15 10.77 16.80
CA ASN A 376 -15.30 12.16 16.35
C ASN A 376 -14.23 12.58 15.35
N GLN A 377 -13.38 11.66 14.90
CA GLN A 377 -12.24 11.91 14.01
C GLN A 377 -11.32 13.01 14.55
N LEU A 378 -11.15 13.06 15.87
CA LEU A 378 -10.27 13.97 16.57
C LEU A 378 -9.60 13.25 17.73
N PRO A 379 -8.29 13.46 17.97
CA PRO A 379 -7.61 12.82 19.08
C PRO A 379 -8.16 13.29 20.42
N THR A 380 -8.98 12.44 21.06
CA THR A 380 -9.65 12.80 22.31
C THR A 380 -9.00 12.13 23.51
N CYS A 381 -8.03 12.81 24.12
CA CYS A 381 -7.36 12.33 25.34
C CYS A 381 -8.23 12.56 26.59
N ASN A 382 -8.90 11.51 27.08
CA ASN A 382 -9.83 11.56 28.20
C ASN A 382 -9.15 11.60 29.59
N ARG A 383 -8.37 12.65 29.88
CA ARG A 383 -7.63 12.78 31.15
C ARG A 383 -8.53 12.91 32.39
N SER A 384 -9.71 13.49 32.23
CA SER A 384 -10.62 13.80 33.34
C SER A 384 -11.51 12.62 33.77
N LYS A 385 -11.47 11.48 33.06
CA LYS A 385 -12.23 10.29 33.46
C LYS A 385 -11.68 9.72 34.77
N PRO A 386 -12.53 9.10 35.62
CA PRO A 386 -12.04 8.40 36.79
C PRO A 386 -11.21 7.17 36.39
N SER A 387 -10.23 6.83 37.21
CA SER A 387 -9.44 5.60 37.08
C SER A 387 -10.35 4.35 37.09
N PRO A 388 -10.06 3.30 36.30
CA PRO A 388 -8.90 3.16 35.41
C PRO A 388 -9.03 3.91 34.08
N GLY A 389 -10.21 4.41 33.70
CA GLY A 389 -10.46 5.03 32.39
C GLY A 389 -9.81 6.38 32.12
N ALA A 390 -8.98 6.88 33.05
CA ALA A 390 -8.22 8.11 32.90
C ALA A 390 -7.08 7.90 31.90
N GLN A 391 -7.13 8.62 30.77
CA GLN A 391 -6.08 8.53 29.76
C GLN A 391 -4.92 9.46 30.06
N GLY A 392 -3.75 9.11 29.55
CA GLY A 392 -2.53 9.90 29.74
C GLY A 392 -1.49 9.65 28.67
N ASP A 393 -0.38 10.36 28.81
CA ASP A 393 0.65 10.43 27.79
C ASP A 393 1.45 9.12 27.68
N PHE A 394 2.04 8.91 26.51
CA PHE A 394 3.12 7.95 26.35
C PHE A 394 4.41 8.65 26.73
N THR A 395 4.96 8.33 27.89
CA THR A 395 6.24 8.89 28.35
C THR A 395 7.34 7.84 28.23
N MET A 396 8.48 8.24 27.72
CA MET A 396 9.69 7.41 27.69
C MET A 396 10.91 8.24 28.06
N ALA A 397 11.86 7.60 28.73
CA ALA A 397 13.10 8.19 29.19
C ALA A 397 14.32 7.41 28.68
N ASN A 398 15.49 7.76 29.22
CA ASN A 398 16.79 7.17 28.90
C ASN A 398 16.73 5.65 28.81
N GLY A 399 17.31 5.12 27.74
CA GLY A 399 17.46 3.68 27.55
C GLY A 399 16.18 2.95 27.14
N PHE A 400 15.12 3.66 26.73
CA PHE A 400 14.01 3.01 26.04
C PHE A 400 14.46 2.52 24.66
N VAL A 401 14.32 1.22 24.39
CA VAL A 401 14.68 0.61 23.11
C VAL A 401 13.55 -0.28 22.63
N ALA A 402 12.96 0.05 21.48
CA ALA A 402 12.08 -0.82 20.72
C ALA A 402 12.46 -0.70 19.24
N SER A 403 13.50 -1.44 18.85
CA SER A 403 14.13 -1.29 17.54
C SER A 403 14.55 -2.62 16.94
N THR A 404 14.60 -2.67 15.61
CA THR A 404 15.33 -3.70 14.88
C THR A 404 16.83 -3.47 15.02
N ASN A 405 17.62 -4.53 14.87
CA ASN A 405 19.06 -4.35 14.69
C ASN A 405 19.28 -3.69 13.31
N GLY A 406 20.32 -2.87 13.17
CA GLY A 406 20.59 -2.11 11.94
C GLY A 406 20.74 -2.94 10.65
N SER A 407 20.79 -4.28 10.75
CA SER A 407 20.74 -5.24 9.63
C SER A 407 19.33 -5.59 9.14
N GLY A 408 18.27 -5.09 9.79
CA GLY A 408 16.89 -5.50 9.53
C GLY A 408 16.57 -6.94 9.96
N THR A 409 17.49 -7.60 10.68
CA THR A 409 17.34 -8.96 11.21
C THR A 409 17.41 -8.94 12.73
N GLY A 410 16.47 -9.61 13.39
CA GLY A 410 16.36 -9.53 14.85
C GLY A 410 15.85 -8.18 15.35
N GLY A 411 15.18 -8.19 16.49
CA GLY A 411 14.63 -7.00 17.15
C GLY A 411 13.15 -6.76 16.87
N VAL A 412 12.70 -5.55 17.19
CA VAL A 412 11.28 -5.20 17.29
C VAL A 412 10.93 -4.06 16.35
N ARG A 413 9.83 -4.23 15.61
CA ARG A 413 9.14 -3.15 14.91
C ARG A 413 8.01 -2.66 15.80
N ALA A 414 8.09 -1.42 16.26
CA ALA A 414 7.17 -0.87 17.25
C ALA A 414 6.22 0.18 16.64
N MET A 415 4.95 0.13 17.03
CA MET A 415 3.98 1.15 16.72
C MET A 415 3.43 1.78 18.00
N LEU A 416 3.37 3.11 18.03
CA LEU A 416 2.64 3.87 19.03
C LEU A 416 1.38 4.45 18.39
N TYR A 417 0.24 4.18 19.01
CA TYR A 417 -0.99 4.94 18.79
C TYR A 417 -1.48 5.49 20.12
N THR A 418 -1.69 6.81 20.19
CA THR A 418 -2.29 7.44 21.35
C THR A 418 -3.01 8.75 20.98
N PRO A 419 -4.25 8.99 21.44
CA PRO A 419 -4.90 10.29 21.31
C PRO A 419 -4.29 11.34 22.25
N CYS A 420 -3.38 10.95 23.15
CA CYS A 420 -2.64 11.80 24.08
C CYS A 420 -1.28 12.23 23.49
N ALA A 421 -0.38 12.81 24.31
CA ALA A 421 0.93 13.24 23.84
C ALA A 421 1.94 12.09 23.89
N LEU A 422 2.93 12.14 23.00
CA LEU A 422 4.19 11.41 23.15
C LEU A 422 5.24 12.34 23.78
N LEU A 423 5.79 11.93 24.92
CA LEU A 423 6.82 12.64 25.67
C LEU A 423 8.08 11.77 25.77
N GLY A 424 8.93 11.84 24.75
CA GLY A 424 10.23 11.18 24.73
C GLY A 424 11.33 12.12 25.19
N ASN A 425 11.98 11.80 26.31
CA ASN A 425 13.08 12.58 26.85
C ASN A 425 14.34 11.72 26.99
N ASN A 426 15.50 12.37 26.88
CA ASN A 426 16.80 11.80 27.21
C ASN A 426 17.11 10.50 26.44
N GLY A 427 16.88 10.44 25.13
CA GLY A 427 17.43 9.36 24.29
C GLY A 427 16.66 8.04 24.37
N PHE A 428 15.90 7.78 23.31
CA PHE A 428 15.26 6.49 23.05
C PHE A 428 15.61 6.02 21.64
N THR A 429 15.53 4.71 21.41
CA THR A 429 15.72 4.11 20.08
C THR A 429 14.42 3.44 19.64
N TRP A 430 13.89 3.87 18.51
CA TRP A 430 12.63 3.39 17.96
C TRP A 430 12.78 2.97 16.50
N SER A 431 12.33 1.76 16.17
CA SER A 431 12.12 1.33 14.78
C SER A 431 10.65 1.08 14.58
N GLY A 432 9.99 1.84 13.70
CA GLY A 432 8.59 1.62 13.40
C GLY A 432 7.82 2.89 13.08
N GLN A 433 6.65 3.04 13.71
CA GLN A 433 5.68 4.09 13.42
C GLN A 433 5.14 4.76 14.69
N ILE A 434 4.90 6.08 14.63
CA ILE A 434 4.34 6.86 15.75
C ILE A 434 3.11 7.61 15.25
N TYR A 435 2.01 7.54 16.00
CA TYR A 435 0.75 8.23 15.73
C TYR A 435 0.22 8.83 17.05
N ALA A 436 0.40 10.14 17.24
CA ALA A 436 0.15 10.84 18.50
C ALA A 436 -0.79 12.03 18.33
N GLY A 437 -1.76 12.15 19.24
CA GLY A 437 -2.87 13.08 19.14
C GLY A 437 -2.58 14.48 19.67
N GLN A 438 -1.95 14.59 20.84
CA GLN A 438 -1.65 15.88 21.46
C GLN A 438 -0.22 16.35 21.13
N TYR A 439 0.08 17.60 21.48
CA TYR A 439 1.40 18.19 21.23
C TYR A 439 2.50 17.32 21.84
N SER A 440 3.38 16.82 20.99
CA SER A 440 4.36 15.80 21.37
C SER A 440 5.78 16.38 21.43
N SER A 441 6.65 15.74 22.20
CA SER A 441 8.02 16.20 22.43
C SER A 441 9.01 15.05 22.31
N LEU A 442 9.95 15.19 21.39
CA LEU A 442 11.02 14.23 21.13
C LEU A 442 12.36 14.91 21.43
N LYS A 443 12.85 14.78 22.67
CA LYS A 443 13.97 15.56 23.19
C LYS A 443 15.19 14.73 23.56
N ASN A 444 16.35 15.36 23.44
CA ASN A 444 17.66 14.89 23.90
C ASN A 444 18.09 13.55 23.27
N ASN A 445 18.30 13.55 21.95
CA ASN A 445 18.92 12.45 21.17
C ASN A 445 18.05 11.20 20.89
N PRO A 446 16.79 11.35 20.43
CA PRO A 446 16.05 10.20 19.92
C PRO A 446 16.73 9.65 18.65
N THR A 447 16.80 8.32 18.54
CA THR A 447 17.14 7.62 17.31
C THR A 447 15.88 6.97 16.77
N PHE A 448 15.49 7.33 15.56
CA PHE A 448 14.27 6.82 14.92
C PHE A 448 14.60 6.24 13.55
N THR A 449 14.04 5.07 13.27
CA THR A 449 14.08 4.42 11.96
C THR A 449 12.65 4.07 11.55
N ALA A 450 12.15 4.74 10.52
CA ALA A 450 10.81 4.45 9.98
C ALA A 450 10.71 3.02 9.45
N ASP A 451 9.71 2.29 9.94
CA ASP A 451 9.34 0.96 9.47
C ASP A 451 7.81 0.82 9.59
N PRO A 452 7.04 1.08 8.52
CA PRO A 452 5.58 1.12 8.59
C PRO A 452 4.95 -0.20 9.07
N ILE A 453 4.04 -0.13 10.05
CA ILE A 453 3.40 -1.31 10.67
C ILE A 453 1.88 -1.25 10.53
N GLY A 454 1.28 -0.07 10.74
CA GLY A 454 -0.16 0.14 10.79
C GLY A 454 -0.86 -0.57 11.96
N ILE A 455 -2.19 -0.49 11.99
CA ILE A 455 -3.05 -0.99 13.08
C ILE A 455 -4.12 -1.91 12.50
N ALA A 456 -4.47 -2.98 13.22
CA ALA A 456 -5.57 -3.85 12.86
C ALA A 456 -6.88 -3.07 12.71
N GLY A 457 -7.55 -3.21 11.57
CA GLY A 457 -8.87 -2.64 11.32
C GLY A 457 -8.88 -1.15 10.96
N TYR A 458 -7.73 -0.50 10.75
CA TYR A 458 -7.67 0.94 10.43
C TYR A 458 -6.68 1.25 9.31
N ASP A 459 -7.05 2.18 8.43
CA ASP A 459 -6.14 2.81 7.47
C ASP A 459 -5.81 4.22 7.96
N LEU A 460 -4.57 4.41 8.39
CA LEU A 460 -4.08 5.67 8.93
C LEU A 460 -3.82 6.73 7.85
N ALA A 461 -3.74 6.32 6.58
CA ALA A 461 -3.62 7.25 5.45
C ALA A 461 -4.96 7.88 5.07
N THR A 462 -6.09 7.29 5.49
CA THR A 462 -7.44 7.82 5.24
C THR A 462 -8.19 8.16 6.51
N GLY A 463 -7.70 7.75 7.68
CA GLY A 463 -8.38 7.92 8.98
C GLY A 463 -9.61 7.04 9.14
N THR A 464 -9.80 6.02 8.29
CA THR A 464 -11.03 5.21 8.26
C THR A 464 -10.82 3.80 8.79
N GLN A 465 -11.85 3.24 9.42
CA GLN A 465 -11.90 1.82 9.73
C GLN A 465 -11.95 0.99 8.44
N THR A 466 -11.17 -0.08 8.38
CA THR A 466 -11.14 -1.01 7.26
C THR A 466 -11.66 -2.37 7.71
N THR A 467 -12.35 -3.07 6.81
CA THR A 467 -12.76 -4.45 7.06
C THR A 467 -11.54 -5.35 7.05
N VAL A 468 -11.24 -6.00 8.17
CA VAL A 468 -10.13 -6.96 8.25
C VAL A 468 -10.47 -8.19 7.42
N PRO A 469 -9.71 -8.52 6.38
CA PRO A 469 -9.96 -9.72 5.60
C PRO A 469 -9.70 -10.94 6.49
N THR A 470 -10.58 -11.94 6.44
CA THR A 470 -10.43 -13.17 7.25
C THR A 470 -9.42 -14.13 6.64
N ASN A 471 -9.15 -14.00 5.33
CA ASN A 471 -8.19 -14.81 4.59
C ASN A 471 -7.40 -13.95 3.60
N PRO A 472 -6.18 -14.36 3.22
CA PRO A 472 -5.44 -13.70 2.15
C PRO A 472 -6.23 -13.73 0.84
N GLN A 473 -6.36 -12.59 0.18
CA GLN A 473 -7.22 -12.46 -1.00
C GLN A 473 -6.75 -11.32 -1.93
N PRO A 474 -7.17 -11.33 -3.21
CA PRO A 474 -6.96 -10.19 -4.10
C PRO A 474 -7.72 -8.96 -3.61
N GLY A 475 -7.02 -7.82 -3.54
CA GLY A 475 -7.55 -6.50 -3.22
C GLY A 475 -8.00 -5.72 -4.46
N ALA A 476 -7.81 -4.40 -4.40
CA ALA A 476 -8.16 -3.50 -5.50
C ALA A 476 -7.35 -3.80 -6.78
N PRO A 477 -7.96 -3.66 -7.98
CA PRO A 477 -7.24 -3.77 -9.24
C PRO A 477 -6.24 -2.62 -9.37
N VAL A 478 -5.01 -2.96 -9.73
CA VAL A 478 -3.94 -2.00 -10.06
C VAL A 478 -3.91 -1.75 -11.55
N SER A 479 -4.11 -2.80 -12.35
CA SER A 479 -4.12 -2.71 -13.81
C SER A 479 -4.99 -3.82 -14.39
N ASN A 480 -5.68 -3.52 -15.48
CA ASN A 480 -6.33 -4.51 -16.33
C ASN A 480 -6.10 -4.09 -17.79
N ARG A 481 -5.41 -4.92 -18.57
CA ARG A 481 -5.05 -4.61 -19.95
C ARG A 481 -5.05 -5.85 -20.83
N ASN A 482 -5.41 -5.64 -22.09
CA ASN A 482 -5.16 -6.61 -23.15
C ASN A 482 -3.68 -6.56 -23.51
N ILE A 483 -3.05 -7.73 -23.65
CA ILE A 483 -1.68 -7.84 -24.16
C ILE A 483 -1.74 -8.52 -25.54
N GLU A 484 -1.31 -7.80 -26.57
CA GLU A 484 -1.27 -8.35 -27.92
C GLU A 484 -0.12 -9.37 -28.04
N GLY A 485 -0.41 -10.53 -28.64
CA GLY A 485 0.61 -11.50 -29.06
C GLY A 485 0.95 -12.62 -28.07
N GLY A 486 -0.05 -13.36 -27.58
CA GLY A 486 0.15 -14.65 -26.92
C GLY A 486 0.30 -15.80 -27.90
#